data_AF-A0A536WSQ5-F1
#
_entry.id   AF-A0A536WSQ5-F1
#
_cell.length_a   1.000
_cell.length_b   1.000
_cell.length_c   1.000
_cell.angle_alpha   90.00
_cell.angle_beta   90.00
_cell.angle_gamma   90.00
#
_symmetry.space_group_name_H-M   'P 1'
#
loop_
_entity.id
_entity.type
_entity.pdbx_description
1 polymer ?
#
loop_
_entity_poly.entity_id
_entity_poly.type
_entity_poly.pdbx_seq_one_letter_code
_entity_poly.pdbx_strand_id
1 'polypeptide(L)'
;MAPATLWDMSWEDDLPVMLWRARPDMSCEFANRAWFAFTGYRAQDAYGHGWSRVVHPEDLARWLDTCLRAYDARAPYEIEYRMRRHDGAYRWVLERGAPRASQGALAGYLGMCLEIEDRKGAAAATECALERERRLRAATEEASHAKDRLFANVLAELHSPTEAIAAGSARLREELLPKGKAAQALEAIELAARTQARVIANLQEFAGGCGAPLGRPLDAPLLAGVRVLVVEEDPQARELLLKVLRMAGAEACAVPDSAQALPALEDWHPDVLLSDAGVPGEDGYVLLRARPAAHRGIAPGYDAQLAKPVEPVALLATVARLVQPAAA
;
A
#
# COMPACT_ATOMS: atom_id res chain seq x y z
N MET A 1 7.98 51.18 -54.46
CA MET A 1 7.53 50.28 -53.37
C MET A 1 8.62 49.26 -53.16
N ALA A 2 9.35 49.34 -52.04
CA ALA A 2 10.35 48.34 -51.68
C ALA A 2 9.65 47.00 -51.35
N PRO A 3 10.24 45.85 -51.70
CA PRO A 3 9.66 44.55 -51.37
C PRO A 3 9.64 44.39 -49.85
N ALA A 4 8.51 43.90 -49.33
CA ALA A 4 8.37 43.52 -47.94
C ALA A 4 9.55 42.61 -47.58
N THR A 5 10.38 43.07 -46.65
CA THR A 5 11.43 42.31 -46.00
C THR A 5 10.81 41.00 -45.50
N LEU A 6 11.12 39.91 -46.20
CA LEU A 6 10.95 38.55 -45.70
C LEU A 6 11.66 38.52 -44.35
N TRP A 7 10.90 38.42 -43.27
CA TRP A 7 11.44 38.13 -41.95
C TRP A 7 12.34 36.91 -42.10
N ASP A 8 13.61 37.03 -41.71
CA ASP A 8 14.52 35.90 -41.67
C ASP A 8 13.91 34.85 -40.70
N MET A 9 13.43 33.75 -41.26
CA MET A 9 12.81 32.66 -40.50
C MET A 9 13.86 31.70 -39.91
N SER A 10 15.13 32.10 -39.88
CA SER A 10 16.23 31.35 -39.27
C SER A 10 15.95 30.95 -37.81
N TRP A 11 15.15 31.72 -37.08
CA TRP A 11 14.78 31.42 -35.70
C TRP A 11 14.00 30.11 -35.54
N GLU A 12 13.29 29.64 -36.58
CA GLU A 12 12.52 28.38 -36.52
C GLU A 12 13.43 27.17 -36.25
N ASP A 13 14.68 27.24 -36.73
CA ASP A 13 15.66 26.16 -36.55
C ASP A 13 16.18 26.05 -35.12
N ASP A 14 16.26 27.19 -34.42
CA ASP A 14 16.79 27.27 -33.06
C ASP A 14 15.71 27.13 -31.98
N LEU A 15 14.43 26.98 -32.36
CA LEU A 15 13.36 26.75 -31.39
C LEU A 15 13.51 25.38 -30.71
N PRO A 16 13.35 25.31 -29.37
CA PRO A 16 13.47 24.06 -28.61
C PRO A 16 12.24 23.14 -28.75
N VAL A 17 11.29 23.50 -29.61
CA VAL A 17 10.09 22.71 -29.92
C VAL A 17 10.27 22.09 -31.29
N MET A 18 9.91 20.81 -31.45
CA MET A 18 9.98 20.16 -32.75
C MET A 18 8.93 20.77 -33.68
N LEU A 19 9.38 21.36 -34.78
CA LEU A 19 8.52 21.96 -35.80
C LEU A 19 8.66 21.22 -37.12
N TRP A 20 7.57 21.18 -37.88
CA TRP A 20 7.53 20.57 -39.20
C TRP A 20 6.61 21.35 -40.14
N ARG A 21 6.93 21.33 -41.44
CA ARG A 21 6.01 21.74 -42.50
C ARG A 21 5.83 20.62 -43.50
N ALA A 22 4.59 20.46 -43.93
CA ALA A 22 4.19 19.52 -44.95
C ALA A 22 3.48 20.23 -46.11
N ARG A 23 3.61 19.67 -47.29
CA ARG A 23 2.89 20.09 -48.51
C ARG A 23 1.45 19.56 -48.53
N PRO A 24 0.63 19.95 -49.53
CA PRO A 24 -0.73 19.42 -49.69
C PRO A 24 -0.81 17.90 -49.86
N ASP A 25 0.25 17.24 -50.33
CA ASP A 25 0.37 15.78 -50.47
C ASP A 25 0.90 15.07 -49.20
N MET A 26 0.93 15.80 -48.08
CA MET A 26 1.48 15.37 -46.78
C MET A 26 2.99 15.05 -46.81
N SER A 27 3.71 15.43 -47.88
CA SER A 27 5.17 15.30 -47.90
C SER A 27 5.81 16.36 -46.99
N CYS A 28 6.76 15.96 -46.15
CA CYS A 28 7.54 16.88 -45.33
C CYS A 28 8.49 17.69 -46.22
N GLU A 29 8.43 19.02 -46.08
CA GLU A 29 9.32 19.97 -46.77
C GLU A 29 10.27 20.68 -45.82
N PHE A 30 10.02 20.62 -44.51
CA PHE A 30 10.86 21.20 -43.48
C PHE A 30 10.65 20.50 -42.15
N ALA A 31 11.74 20.33 -41.41
CA ALA A 31 11.75 20.03 -39.98
C ALA A 31 12.91 20.80 -39.37
N ASN A 32 12.77 21.24 -38.11
CA ASN A 32 13.82 22.01 -37.44
C ASN A 32 14.84 21.13 -36.70
N ARG A 33 15.92 21.75 -36.21
CA ARG A 33 16.99 21.07 -35.46
C ARG A 33 16.46 20.23 -34.29
N ALA A 34 15.45 20.71 -33.56
CA ALA A 34 14.86 19.96 -32.45
C ALA A 34 14.27 18.62 -32.91
N TRP A 35 13.56 18.59 -34.05
CA TRP A 35 12.99 17.35 -34.60
C TRP A 35 14.08 16.36 -35.03
N PHE A 36 15.17 16.84 -35.66
CA PHE A 36 16.30 15.98 -36.03
C PHE A 36 17.09 15.48 -34.82
N ALA A 37 17.29 16.31 -33.81
CA ALA A 37 17.92 15.90 -32.54
C ALA A 37 17.10 14.82 -31.83
N PHE A 38 15.77 14.93 -31.87
CA PHE A 38 14.88 13.93 -31.30
C PHE A 38 14.94 12.61 -32.06
N THR A 39 14.72 12.62 -33.37
CA THR A 39 14.57 11.40 -34.19
C THR A 39 15.88 10.77 -34.64
N GLY A 40 16.97 11.54 -34.70
CA GLY A 40 18.26 11.14 -35.26
C GLY A 40 18.26 11.03 -36.79
N TYR A 41 17.19 11.45 -37.47
CA TYR A 41 17.09 11.39 -38.94
C TYR A 41 17.99 12.43 -39.59
N ARG A 42 18.43 12.14 -40.82
CA ARG A 42 19.01 13.15 -41.71
C ARG A 42 17.88 13.78 -42.53
N ALA A 43 18.08 15.01 -42.98
CA ALA A 43 17.10 15.74 -43.80
C ALA A 43 16.63 14.91 -45.01
N GLN A 44 17.56 14.26 -45.71
CA GLN A 44 17.28 13.37 -46.85
C GLN A 44 16.35 12.19 -46.52
N ASP A 45 16.35 11.72 -45.27
CA ASP A 45 15.57 10.57 -44.82
C ASP A 45 14.20 10.99 -44.28
N ALA A 46 14.03 12.27 -43.92
CA ALA A 46 12.81 12.84 -43.36
C ALA A 46 11.91 13.47 -44.42
N TYR A 47 12.50 14.16 -45.41
CA TYR A 47 11.75 14.86 -46.45
C TYR A 47 11.00 13.90 -47.37
N GLY A 48 10.00 14.43 -48.08
CA GLY A 48 9.06 13.58 -48.81
C GLY A 48 8.16 12.85 -47.81
N HIS A 49 7.94 11.55 -48.01
CA HIS A 49 7.17 10.71 -47.07
C HIS A 49 8.07 9.91 -46.10
N GLY A 50 9.37 10.21 -46.07
CA GLY A 50 10.35 9.48 -45.24
C GLY A 50 10.10 9.60 -43.73
N TRP A 51 9.54 10.73 -43.28
CA TRP A 51 9.11 10.96 -41.90
C TRP A 51 8.14 9.89 -41.36
N SER A 52 7.32 9.25 -42.21
CA SER A 52 6.34 8.25 -41.78
C SER A 52 6.98 7.06 -41.05
N ARG A 53 8.26 6.78 -41.31
CA ARG A 53 9.03 5.69 -40.69
C ARG A 53 9.36 5.91 -39.22
N VAL A 54 9.22 7.13 -38.70
CA VAL A 54 9.35 7.38 -37.25
C VAL A 54 8.05 7.13 -36.50
N VAL A 55 6.92 7.02 -37.17
CA VAL A 55 5.63 6.70 -36.53
C VAL A 55 5.61 5.21 -36.18
N HIS A 56 5.10 4.85 -35.00
CA HIS A 56 4.92 3.46 -34.63
C HIS A 56 3.94 2.76 -35.60
N PRO A 57 4.23 1.54 -36.09
CA PRO A 57 3.41 0.88 -37.12
C PRO A 57 1.92 0.75 -36.76
N GLU A 58 1.62 0.48 -35.48
CA GLU A 58 0.22 0.38 -34.99
C GLU A 58 -0.52 1.72 -34.98
N ASP A 59 0.20 2.84 -34.87
CA ASP A 59 -0.41 4.16 -34.78
C ASP A 59 -0.58 4.81 -36.16
N LEU A 60 0.15 4.34 -37.18
CA LEU A 60 0.21 4.94 -38.51
C LEU A 60 -1.17 5.04 -39.18
N ALA A 61 -1.99 3.98 -39.10
CA ALA A 61 -3.31 3.98 -39.71
C ALA A 61 -4.23 5.06 -39.11
N ARG A 62 -4.24 5.18 -37.78
CA ARG A 62 -5.02 6.20 -37.04
C ARG A 62 -4.49 7.61 -37.30
N TRP A 63 -3.17 7.75 -37.43
CA TRP A 63 -2.54 9.02 -37.79
C TRP A 63 -2.98 9.47 -39.19
N LEU A 64 -2.85 8.60 -40.19
CA LEU A 64 -3.22 8.89 -41.58
C LEU A 64 -4.69 9.32 -41.69
N ASP A 65 -5.58 8.56 -41.04
CA ASP A 65 -7.01 8.84 -41.02
C ASP A 65 -7.35 10.21 -40.40
N THR A 66 -6.69 10.59 -39.30
CA THR A 66 -6.85 11.91 -38.68
C THR A 66 -6.34 13.03 -39.59
N CYS A 67 -5.13 12.88 -40.14
CA CYS A 67 -4.52 13.89 -40.99
C CYS A 67 -5.26 14.06 -42.31
N LEU A 68 -5.71 12.98 -42.95
CA LEU A 68 -6.50 13.04 -44.18
C LEU A 68 -7.80 13.83 -43.97
N ARG A 69 -8.55 13.52 -42.91
CA ARG A 69 -9.77 14.30 -42.56
C ARG A 69 -9.46 15.77 -42.33
N ALA A 70 -8.36 16.08 -41.65
CA ALA A 70 -7.96 17.45 -41.38
C ALA A 70 -7.64 18.20 -42.69
N TYR A 71 -6.87 17.58 -43.58
CA TYR A 71 -6.51 18.13 -44.89
C TYR A 71 -7.74 18.37 -45.78
N ASP A 72 -8.66 17.40 -45.84
CA ASP A 72 -9.91 17.52 -46.60
C ASP A 72 -10.79 18.66 -46.06
N ALA A 73 -10.92 18.75 -44.74
CA ALA A 73 -11.68 19.81 -44.07
C ALA A 73 -10.95 21.15 -44.04
N ARG A 74 -9.64 21.18 -44.35
CA ARG A 74 -8.74 22.32 -44.14
C ARG A 74 -8.84 22.87 -42.72
N ALA A 75 -8.87 21.96 -41.75
CA ALA A 75 -9.02 22.26 -40.33
C ALA A 75 -7.74 21.96 -39.56
N PRO A 76 -7.48 22.63 -38.42
CA PRO A 76 -6.47 22.20 -37.47
C PRO A 76 -6.77 20.80 -36.92
N TYR A 77 -5.73 20.09 -36.50
CA TYR A 77 -5.87 18.80 -35.83
C TYR A 77 -4.91 18.67 -34.65
N GLU A 78 -5.25 17.73 -33.76
CA GLU A 78 -4.43 17.31 -32.65
C GLU A 78 -4.43 15.78 -32.59
N ILE A 79 -3.26 15.18 -32.40
CA ILE A 79 -3.14 13.72 -32.26
C ILE A 79 -1.98 13.33 -31.36
N GLU A 80 -2.22 12.33 -30.51
CA GLU A 80 -1.18 11.67 -29.73
C GLU A 80 -0.79 10.34 -30.39
N TYR A 81 0.51 10.07 -30.55
CA TYR A 81 1.02 8.81 -31.10
C TYR A 81 2.45 8.54 -30.62
N ARG A 82 2.93 7.32 -30.86
CA ARG A 82 4.31 6.94 -30.57
C ARG A 82 5.23 7.31 -31.73
N MET A 83 6.24 8.13 -31.45
CA MET A 83 7.29 8.52 -32.39
C MET A 83 8.64 7.92 -31.95
N ARG A 84 9.40 7.40 -32.91
CA ARG A 84 10.71 6.78 -32.68
C ARG A 84 11.77 7.85 -32.46
N ARG A 85 12.50 7.74 -31.36
CA ARG A 85 13.63 8.60 -30.98
C ARG A 85 14.94 8.08 -31.61
N HIS A 86 15.99 8.89 -31.56
CA HIS A 86 17.32 8.59 -32.12
C HIS A 86 17.95 7.30 -31.57
N ASP A 87 17.58 6.88 -30.36
CA ASP A 87 18.04 5.63 -29.72
C ASP A 87 17.17 4.41 -30.06
N GLY A 88 16.15 4.58 -30.91
CA GLY A 88 15.24 3.53 -31.33
C GLY A 88 14.06 3.30 -30.39
N ALA A 89 14.02 3.94 -29.21
CA ALA A 89 12.88 3.86 -28.32
C ALA A 89 11.69 4.64 -28.89
N TYR A 90 10.48 4.15 -28.65
CA TYR A 90 9.25 4.88 -28.95
C TYR A 90 8.85 5.74 -27.76
N ARG A 91 8.49 7.00 -28.06
CA ARG A 91 8.01 7.97 -27.07
C ARG A 91 6.67 8.53 -27.48
N TRP A 92 5.80 8.77 -26.50
CA TRP A 92 4.54 9.45 -26.76
C TRP A 92 4.77 10.90 -27.13
N VAL A 93 4.15 11.31 -28.23
CA VAL A 93 4.23 12.66 -28.77
C VAL A 93 2.82 13.18 -29.05
N LEU A 94 2.60 14.44 -28.68
CA LEU A 94 1.43 15.24 -29.08
C LEU A 94 1.81 16.06 -30.31
N GLU A 95 1.12 15.83 -31.42
CA GLU A 95 1.24 16.64 -32.63
C GLU A 95 0.04 17.55 -32.79
N ARG A 96 0.31 18.82 -33.13
CA ARG A 96 -0.71 19.80 -33.52
C ARG A 96 -0.34 20.37 -34.87
N GLY A 97 -1.25 20.24 -35.84
CA GLY A 97 -1.08 20.77 -37.19
C GLY A 97 -2.17 21.77 -37.53
N ALA A 98 -1.82 22.82 -38.28
CA ALA A 98 -2.77 23.80 -38.81
C ALA A 98 -2.55 24.02 -40.31
N PRO A 99 -3.62 24.27 -41.08
CA PRO A 99 -3.54 24.52 -42.51
C PRO A 99 -2.81 25.83 -42.77
N ARG A 100 -1.91 25.81 -43.77
CA ARG A 100 -1.22 26.97 -44.29
C ARG A 100 -1.82 27.35 -45.64
N ALA A 101 -2.31 28.56 -45.77
CA ALA A 101 -2.80 29.09 -47.04
C ALA A 101 -1.73 29.94 -47.74
N SER A 102 -1.68 29.87 -49.07
CA SER A 102 -0.93 30.79 -49.92
C SER A 102 -1.81 31.21 -51.09
N GLN A 103 -1.96 32.52 -51.31
CA GLN A 103 -2.80 33.08 -52.38
C GLN A 103 -4.24 32.48 -52.41
N GLY A 104 -4.81 32.18 -51.24
CA GLY A 104 -6.15 31.60 -51.13
C GLY A 104 -6.26 30.09 -51.38
N ALA A 105 -5.16 29.42 -51.72
CA ALA A 105 -5.09 27.96 -51.89
C ALA A 105 -4.37 27.29 -50.70
N LEU A 106 -4.67 26.00 -50.48
CA LEU A 106 -3.96 25.20 -49.48
C LEU A 106 -2.51 25.01 -49.93
N ALA A 107 -1.58 25.57 -49.16
CA ALA A 107 -0.15 25.44 -49.38
C ALA A 107 0.49 24.30 -48.58
N GLY A 108 -0.31 23.64 -47.73
CA GLY A 108 0.10 22.52 -46.88
C GLY A 108 -0.26 22.76 -45.42
N TYR A 109 0.49 22.14 -44.51
CA TYR A 109 0.31 22.26 -43.06
C TYR A 109 1.63 22.64 -42.39
N LEU A 110 1.52 23.34 -41.26
CA LEU A 110 2.61 23.62 -40.32
C LEU A 110 2.17 23.12 -38.96
N GLY A 111 3.10 22.55 -38.20
CA GLY A 111 2.77 22.07 -36.87
C GLY A 111 3.96 21.90 -35.97
N MET A 112 3.65 21.39 -34.78
CA MET A 112 4.62 21.07 -33.75
C MET A 112 4.40 19.66 -33.22
N CYS A 113 5.48 19.07 -32.70
CA CYS A 113 5.47 17.85 -31.93
C CYS A 113 6.02 18.14 -30.52
N LEU A 114 5.33 17.65 -29.50
CA LEU A 114 5.74 17.77 -28.09
C LEU A 114 5.85 16.37 -27.49
N GLU A 115 7.00 16.03 -26.90
CA GLU A 115 7.13 14.79 -26.13
C GLU A 115 6.26 14.87 -24.87
N ILE A 116 5.48 13.83 -24.62
CA ILE A 116 4.48 13.76 -23.54
C ILE A 116 4.63 12.45 -22.75
N GLU A 117 5.80 11.80 -22.81
CA GLU A 117 6.07 10.55 -22.11
C GLU A 117 5.85 10.72 -20.59
N ASP A 118 6.39 11.77 -19.99
CA ASP A 118 6.22 12.07 -18.56
C ASP A 118 4.75 12.29 -18.21
N ARG A 119 3.99 12.96 -19.07
CA ARG A 119 2.54 13.16 -18.88
C ARG A 119 1.79 11.83 -18.91
N LYS A 120 2.16 10.91 -19.81
CA LYS A 120 1.57 9.56 -19.90
C LYS A 120 1.93 8.72 -18.68
N GLY A 121 3.19 8.76 -18.24
CA GLY A 121 3.66 8.09 -17.03
C GLY A 121 2.93 8.56 -15.78
N ALA A 122 2.77 9.88 -15.61
CA ALA A 122 2.05 10.45 -14.47
C ALA A 122 0.56 10.08 -14.45
N ALA A 123 -0.10 10.10 -15.63
CA ALA A 123 -1.50 9.69 -15.76
C ALA A 123 -1.69 8.20 -15.40
N ALA A 124 -0.84 7.32 -15.94
CA ALA A 124 -0.90 5.88 -15.65
C ALA A 124 -0.61 5.56 -14.18
N ALA A 125 0.35 6.25 -13.55
CA ALA A 125 0.64 6.09 -12.13
C ALA A 125 -0.55 6.51 -11.25
N THR A 126 -1.23 7.60 -11.61
CA THR A 126 -2.43 8.07 -10.91
C THR A 126 -3.57 7.06 -11.03
N GLU A 127 -3.79 6.52 -12.21
CA GLU A 127 -4.82 5.51 -12.45
C GLU A 127 -4.55 4.22 -11.66
N CYS A 128 -3.31 3.73 -11.66
CA CYS A 128 -2.91 2.57 -10.87
C CYS A 128 -3.11 2.82 -9.36
N ALA A 129 -2.80 4.02 -8.87
CA ALA A 129 -2.99 4.38 -7.47
C ALA A 129 -4.47 4.40 -7.09
N LEU A 130 -5.33 4.98 -7.92
CA LEU A 130 -6.78 5.01 -7.73
C LEU A 130 -7.39 3.60 -7.74
N GLU A 131 -6.93 2.73 -8.63
CA GLU A 131 -7.41 1.36 -8.70
C GLU A 131 -7.02 0.57 -7.44
N ARG A 132 -5.80 0.77 -6.94
CA ARG A 132 -5.34 0.18 -5.67
C ARG A 132 -6.17 0.69 -4.49
N GLU A 133 -6.46 1.98 -4.43
CA GLU A 133 -7.29 2.58 -3.38
C GLU A 133 -8.72 1.99 -3.39
N ARG A 134 -9.33 1.87 -4.58
CA ARG A 134 -10.67 1.27 -4.73
C ARG A 134 -10.70 -0.18 -4.24
N ARG A 135 -9.69 -0.99 -4.57
CA ARG A 135 -9.58 -2.37 -4.10
C ARG A 135 -9.45 -2.45 -2.58
N LEU A 136 -8.66 -1.56 -1.98
CA LEU A 136 -8.52 -1.50 -0.52
C LEU A 136 -9.84 -1.10 0.15
N ARG A 137 -10.55 -0.09 -0.37
CA ARG A 137 -11.86 0.32 0.16
C ARG A 137 -12.88 -0.80 0.09
N ALA A 138 -13.00 -1.46 -1.06
CA ALA A 138 -13.90 -2.60 -1.22
C ALA A 138 -13.60 -3.72 -0.21
N ALA A 139 -12.32 -4.07 -0.02
CA ALA A 139 -11.91 -5.06 0.96
C ALA A 139 -12.26 -4.65 2.40
N THR A 140 -12.10 -3.37 2.77
CA THR A 140 -12.47 -2.87 4.10
C THR A 140 -13.98 -2.88 4.34
N GLU A 141 -14.78 -2.54 3.33
CA GLU A 141 -16.23 -2.56 3.39
C GLU A 141 -16.75 -4.00 3.52
N GLU A 142 -16.20 -4.93 2.75
CA GLU A 142 -16.49 -6.36 2.86
C GLU A 142 -16.16 -6.90 4.25
N ALA A 143 -14.99 -6.56 4.79
CA ALA A 143 -14.60 -6.93 6.14
C ALA A 143 -15.54 -6.35 7.21
N SER A 144 -15.96 -5.09 7.06
CA SER A 144 -16.94 -4.48 7.97
C SER A 144 -18.29 -5.18 7.92
N HIS A 145 -18.81 -5.46 6.72
CA HIS A 145 -20.07 -6.16 6.55
C HIS A 145 -20.03 -7.62 7.00
N ALA A 146 -18.88 -8.30 6.85
CA ALA A 146 -18.67 -9.63 7.39
C ALA A 146 -18.70 -9.59 8.92
N LYS A 147 -18.03 -8.60 9.53
CA LYS A 147 -18.04 -8.37 10.98
C LYS A 147 -19.46 -8.09 11.49
N ASP A 148 -20.22 -7.21 10.84
CA ASP A 148 -21.59 -6.88 11.26
C ASP A 148 -22.54 -8.08 11.15
N ARG A 149 -22.38 -8.90 10.10
CA ARG A 149 -23.12 -10.17 9.95
C ARG A 149 -22.78 -11.18 11.05
N LEU A 150 -21.50 -11.30 11.39
CA LEU A 150 -21.07 -12.15 12.50
C LEU A 150 -21.67 -11.67 13.83
N PHE A 151 -21.63 -10.37 14.11
CA PHE A 151 -22.26 -9.81 15.31
C PHE A 151 -23.77 -10.08 15.38
N ALA A 152 -24.49 -9.92 14.27
CA ALA A 152 -25.92 -10.19 14.23
C ALA A 152 -26.26 -11.67 14.53
N ASN A 153 -25.50 -12.62 13.95
CA ASN A 153 -25.69 -14.04 14.20
C ASN A 153 -25.41 -14.41 15.66
N VAL A 154 -24.33 -13.87 16.22
CA VAL A 154 -23.97 -14.06 17.63
C VAL A 154 -25.05 -13.54 18.57
N LEU A 155 -25.58 -12.34 18.31
CA LEU A 155 -26.66 -11.76 19.11
C LEU A 155 -27.91 -12.65 19.07
N ALA A 156 -28.29 -13.16 17.90
CA ALA A 156 -29.43 -14.06 17.76
C ALA A 156 -29.24 -15.37 18.55
N GLU A 157 -28.05 -15.97 18.49
CA GLU A 157 -27.71 -17.18 19.25
C GLU A 157 -27.68 -16.98 20.77
N LEU A 158 -27.36 -15.76 21.24
CA LEU A 158 -27.41 -15.40 22.66
C LEU A 158 -28.84 -15.10 23.16
N HIS A 159 -29.69 -14.51 22.31
CA HIS A 159 -31.05 -14.13 22.70
C HIS A 159 -31.94 -15.35 22.98
N SER A 160 -31.90 -16.38 22.14
CA SER A 160 -32.78 -17.56 22.27
C SER A 160 -32.66 -18.31 23.61
N PRO A 161 -31.45 -18.62 24.13
CA PRO A 161 -31.31 -19.19 25.46
C PRO A 161 -31.75 -18.24 26.58
N THR A 162 -31.53 -16.92 26.43
CA THR A 162 -31.95 -15.92 27.43
C THR A 162 -33.47 -15.90 27.58
N GLU A 163 -34.20 -15.97 26.46
CA GLU A 163 -35.66 -16.07 26.45
C GLU A 163 -36.15 -17.38 27.09
N ALA A 164 -35.47 -18.49 26.83
CA ALA A 164 -35.78 -19.78 27.45
C ALA A 164 -35.59 -19.76 28.98
N ILE A 165 -34.51 -19.13 29.47
CA ILE A 165 -34.25 -18.95 30.91
C ILE A 165 -35.34 -18.07 31.55
N ALA A 166 -35.70 -16.97 30.91
CA ALA A 166 -36.73 -16.05 31.39
C ALA A 166 -38.11 -16.73 31.46
N ALA A 167 -38.50 -17.46 30.41
CA ALA A 167 -39.75 -18.20 30.36
C ALA A 167 -39.83 -19.34 31.39
N GLY A 168 -38.74 -20.10 31.57
CA GLY A 168 -38.64 -21.14 32.60
C GLY A 168 -38.74 -20.57 34.02
N SER A 169 -38.06 -19.45 34.27
CA SER A 169 -38.07 -18.76 35.57
C SER A 169 -39.44 -18.16 35.89
N ALA A 170 -40.16 -17.61 34.90
CA ALA A 170 -41.52 -17.11 35.06
C ALA A 170 -42.50 -18.22 35.42
N ARG A 171 -42.42 -19.39 34.77
CA ARG A 171 -43.25 -20.58 35.09
C ARG A 171 -43.02 -21.10 36.52
N LEU A 172 -41.78 -21.10 36.98
CA LEU A 172 -41.44 -21.46 38.37
C LEU A 172 -41.98 -20.45 39.39
N ARG A 173 -42.17 -19.18 38.98
CA ARG A 173 -42.69 -18.11 39.84
C ARG A 173 -44.23 -18.08 39.89
N GLU A 174 -44.92 -18.51 38.82
CA GLU A 174 -46.39 -18.42 38.71
C GLU A 174 -47.17 -19.60 39.32
N GLU A 175 -46.58 -20.79 39.54
CA GLU A 175 -47.33 -21.94 40.10
C GLU A 175 -46.56 -22.76 41.14
N LEU A 176 -47.29 -23.26 42.15
CA LEU A 176 -46.97 -24.46 42.93
C LEU A 176 -46.94 -25.68 41.97
N LEU A 177 -45.95 -25.71 41.07
CA LEU A 177 -45.85 -26.72 40.02
C LEU A 177 -45.76 -28.12 40.66
N PRO A 178 -46.51 -29.12 40.14
CA PRO A 178 -46.29 -30.52 40.49
C PRO A 178 -44.82 -30.88 40.27
N LYS A 179 -44.22 -31.71 41.15
CA LYS A 179 -42.78 -32.04 41.14
C LYS A 179 -42.20 -32.35 39.74
N GLY A 180 -42.98 -32.98 38.86
CA GLY A 180 -42.57 -33.30 37.49
C GLY A 180 -42.43 -32.09 36.55
N LYS A 181 -43.28 -31.06 36.67
CA LYS A 181 -43.20 -29.85 35.84
C LYS A 181 -42.11 -28.88 36.31
N ALA A 182 -41.84 -28.85 37.61
CA ALA A 182 -40.74 -28.06 38.18
C ALA A 182 -39.37 -28.61 37.71
N ALA A 183 -39.20 -29.93 37.69
CA ALA A 183 -37.98 -30.57 37.19
C ALA A 183 -37.74 -30.27 35.70
N GLN A 184 -38.79 -30.34 34.87
CA GLN A 184 -38.70 -30.03 33.45
C GLN A 184 -38.36 -28.56 33.17
N ALA A 185 -38.88 -27.63 33.98
CA ALA A 185 -38.53 -26.21 33.89
C ALA A 185 -37.07 -25.95 34.31
N LEU A 186 -36.57 -26.65 35.33
CA LEU A 186 -35.18 -26.56 35.77
C LEU A 186 -34.21 -27.08 34.70
N GLU A 187 -34.51 -28.24 34.10
CA GLU A 187 -33.70 -28.82 33.01
C GLU A 187 -33.63 -27.88 31.79
N ALA A 188 -34.74 -27.23 31.43
CA ALA A 188 -34.76 -26.26 30.34
C ALA A 188 -33.88 -25.03 30.63
N ILE A 189 -33.88 -24.54 31.88
CA ILE A 189 -33.01 -23.44 32.32
C ILE A 189 -31.53 -23.86 32.30
N GLU A 190 -31.20 -25.05 32.82
CA GLU A 190 -29.83 -25.56 32.80
C GLU A 190 -29.30 -25.73 31.37
N LEU A 191 -30.12 -26.28 30.47
CA LEU A 191 -29.73 -26.47 29.06
C LEU A 191 -29.50 -25.11 28.37
N ALA A 192 -30.37 -24.13 28.63
CA ALA A 192 -30.22 -22.79 28.08
C ALA A 192 -28.98 -22.07 28.64
N ALA A 193 -28.72 -22.17 29.95
CA ALA A 193 -27.53 -21.59 30.58
C ALA A 193 -26.22 -22.21 30.04
N ARG A 194 -26.17 -23.53 29.84
CA ARG A 194 -25.02 -24.21 29.22
C ARG A 194 -24.80 -23.78 27.78
N THR A 195 -25.88 -23.57 27.02
CA THR A 195 -25.79 -23.09 25.63
C THR A 195 -25.23 -21.67 25.57
N GLN A 196 -25.68 -20.79 26.47
CA GLN A 196 -25.17 -19.42 26.61
C GLN A 196 -23.69 -19.37 26.99
N ALA A 197 -23.26 -20.18 27.96
CA ALA A 197 -21.86 -20.27 28.37
C ALA A 197 -20.94 -20.69 27.21
N ARG A 198 -21.41 -21.57 26.32
CA ARG A 198 -20.67 -22.02 25.13
C ARG A 198 -20.51 -20.89 24.10
N VAL A 199 -21.55 -20.09 23.85
CA VAL A 199 -21.45 -18.95 22.93
C VAL A 199 -20.50 -17.88 23.48
N ILE A 200 -20.57 -17.57 24.78
CA ILE A 200 -19.64 -16.64 25.44
C ILE A 200 -18.18 -17.11 25.32
N ALA A 201 -17.91 -18.39 25.56
CA ALA A 201 -16.57 -18.96 25.43
C ALA A 201 -16.02 -18.83 24.00
N ASN A 202 -16.83 -19.15 22.98
CA ASN A 202 -16.44 -19.01 21.57
C ASN A 202 -16.18 -17.55 21.18
N LEU A 203 -16.94 -16.60 21.74
CA LEU A 203 -16.72 -15.16 21.50
C LEU A 203 -15.45 -14.64 22.16
N GLN A 204 -15.14 -15.12 23.36
CA GLN A 204 -13.89 -14.78 24.04
C GLN A 204 -12.68 -15.33 23.29
N GLU A 205 -12.80 -16.51 22.66
CA GLU A 205 -11.75 -17.08 21.82
C GLU A 205 -11.58 -16.31 20.50
N PHE A 206 -12.67 -15.89 19.86
CA PHE A 206 -12.65 -15.04 18.67
C PHE A 206 -12.10 -13.63 18.96
N ALA A 207 -12.50 -13.01 20.07
CA ALA A 207 -11.97 -11.74 20.54
C ALA A 207 -10.51 -11.86 21.00
N GLY A 208 -10.12 -13.02 21.54
CA GLY A 208 -8.75 -13.33 21.97
C GLY A 208 -7.73 -13.42 20.82
N GLY A 209 -8.19 -13.58 19.58
CA GLY A 209 -7.37 -13.44 18.37
C GLY A 209 -6.98 -11.99 18.05
N CYS A 210 -7.70 -11.00 18.61
CA CYS A 210 -7.41 -9.57 18.53
C CYS A 210 -7.14 -9.03 19.95
N GLY A 211 -5.96 -9.35 20.50
CA GLY A 211 -5.29 -8.59 21.55
C GLY A 211 -6.08 -8.14 22.79
N ALA A 212 -6.11 -9.01 23.81
CA ALA A 212 -6.02 -8.72 25.26
C ALA A 212 -7.10 -7.82 25.94
N PRO A 213 -7.31 -7.95 27.27
CA PRO A 213 -8.54 -7.54 27.94
C PRO A 213 -8.65 -6.02 28.12
N LEU A 214 -9.87 -5.50 27.91
CA LEU A 214 -10.27 -4.12 28.21
C LEU A 214 -10.09 -3.83 29.71
N GLY A 215 -8.98 -3.19 30.08
CA GLY A 215 -8.73 -2.84 31.47
C GLY A 215 -7.45 -2.06 31.76
N ARG A 216 -7.22 -0.90 31.13
CA ARG A 216 -6.42 0.20 31.72
C ARG A 216 -6.91 1.57 31.24
N PRO A 217 -6.90 2.61 32.10
CA PRO A 217 -7.24 3.98 31.70
C PRO A 217 -6.25 4.55 30.68
N LEU A 218 -6.77 5.32 29.73
CA LEU A 218 -6.15 5.79 28.47
C LEU A 218 -4.96 6.75 28.59
N ASP A 219 -4.47 7.07 29.80
CA ASP A 219 -3.50 8.16 30.00
C ASP A 219 -2.10 7.72 30.45
N ALA A 220 -1.86 6.41 30.62
CA ALA A 220 -0.53 5.88 30.97
C ALA A 220 0.17 5.29 29.72
N PRO A 221 1.47 5.55 29.51
CA PRO A 221 2.24 4.89 28.47
C PRO A 221 2.13 3.36 28.61
N LEU A 222 1.89 2.67 27.49
CA LEU A 222 1.63 1.22 27.44
C LEU A 222 2.69 0.41 28.20
N LEU A 223 3.95 0.86 28.17
CA LEU A 223 5.12 0.20 28.78
C LEU A 223 5.83 1.09 29.81
N ALA A 224 5.12 2.02 30.47
CA ALA A 224 5.72 2.92 31.45
C ALA A 224 6.50 2.15 32.53
N GLY A 225 7.80 2.45 32.65
CA GLY A 225 8.69 1.84 33.66
C GLY A 225 9.17 0.42 33.36
N VAL A 226 8.89 -0.10 32.15
CA VAL A 226 9.39 -1.41 31.71
C VAL A 226 10.80 -1.26 31.12
N ARG A 227 11.77 -2.02 31.62
CA ARG A 227 13.15 -2.09 31.11
C ARG A 227 13.32 -3.23 30.11
N VAL A 228 13.58 -2.92 28.85
CA VAL A 228 13.72 -3.89 27.76
C VAL A 228 15.14 -3.89 27.20
N LEU A 229 15.82 -5.04 27.24
CA LEU A 229 17.12 -5.24 26.60
C LEU A 229 16.93 -5.91 25.24
N VAL A 230 17.45 -5.30 24.19
CA VAL A 230 17.38 -5.80 22.81
C VAL A 230 18.74 -6.32 22.36
N VAL A 231 18.79 -7.55 21.86
CA VAL A 231 19.98 -8.18 21.25
C VAL A 231 19.67 -8.37 19.77
N GLU A 232 20.22 -7.50 18.93
CA GLU A 232 19.97 -7.50 17.48
C GLU A 232 21.23 -7.08 16.74
N GLU A 233 21.73 -7.97 15.90
CA GLU A 233 22.96 -7.79 15.12
C GLU A 233 22.77 -6.75 14.02
N ASP A 234 21.58 -6.71 13.39
CA ASP A 234 21.27 -5.75 12.33
C ASP A 234 21.10 -4.33 12.90
N PRO A 235 21.95 -3.35 12.51
CA PRO A 235 21.88 -1.99 13.04
C PRO A 235 20.55 -1.28 12.74
N GLN A 236 19.92 -1.56 11.60
CA GLN A 236 18.67 -0.92 11.20
C GLN A 236 17.48 -1.44 12.02
N ALA A 237 17.37 -2.75 12.17
CA ALA A 237 16.39 -3.38 13.05
C ALA A 237 16.59 -2.96 14.51
N ARG A 238 17.84 -2.92 14.98
CA ARG A 238 18.18 -2.47 16.35
C ARG A 238 17.70 -1.05 16.63
N GLU A 239 17.93 -0.11 15.72
CA GLU A 239 17.47 1.27 15.86
C GLU A 239 15.94 1.39 15.86
N LEU A 240 15.27 0.66 14.97
CA LEU A 240 13.82 0.62 14.88
C LEU A 240 13.18 0.07 16.17
N LEU A 241 13.68 -1.05 16.69
CA LEU A 241 13.19 -1.68 17.92
C LEU A 241 13.33 -0.72 19.11
N LEU A 242 14.49 -0.07 19.27
CA LEU A 242 14.71 0.94 20.32
C LEU A 242 13.72 2.10 20.22
N LYS A 243 13.49 2.61 19.01
CA LYS A 243 12.60 3.75 18.77
C LYS A 243 11.15 3.40 19.15
N VAL A 244 10.65 2.25 18.71
CA VAL A 244 9.29 1.79 18.99
C VAL A 244 9.06 1.58 20.50
N LEU A 245 9.99 0.93 21.19
CA LEU A 245 9.89 0.66 22.63
C LEU A 245 9.89 1.96 23.46
N ARG A 246 10.78 2.90 23.15
CA ARG A 246 10.86 4.20 23.84
C ARG A 246 9.62 5.07 23.59
N MET A 247 9.08 5.05 22.37
CA MET A 247 7.82 5.75 22.06
C MET A 247 6.63 5.22 22.87
N ALA A 248 6.65 3.93 23.26
CA ALA A 248 5.64 3.33 24.12
C ALA A 248 5.89 3.55 25.63
N GLY A 249 6.95 4.27 26.00
CA GLY A 249 7.31 4.61 27.38
C GLY A 249 8.21 3.60 28.09
N ALA A 250 8.76 2.61 27.38
CA ALA A 250 9.74 1.68 27.93
C ALA A 250 11.12 2.35 28.04
N GLU A 251 11.87 1.98 29.08
CA GLU A 251 13.31 2.19 29.12
C GLU A 251 13.94 1.09 28.28
N ALA A 252 14.59 1.42 27.17
CA ALA A 252 15.15 0.42 26.25
C ALA A 252 16.64 0.66 25.97
N CYS A 253 17.42 -0.41 26.09
CA CYS A 253 18.84 -0.47 25.74
C CYS A 253 19.05 -1.61 24.71
N ALA A 254 20.01 -1.46 23.81
CA ALA A 254 20.29 -2.48 22.81
C ALA A 254 21.79 -2.74 22.66
N VAL A 255 22.10 -4.01 22.42
CA VAL A 255 23.45 -4.53 22.17
C VAL A 255 23.45 -5.33 20.86
N PRO A 256 24.58 -5.40 20.15
CA PRO A 256 24.64 -6.06 18.85
C PRO A 256 24.73 -7.58 18.94
N ASP A 257 25.15 -8.15 20.07
CA ASP A 257 25.46 -9.57 20.19
C ASP A 257 25.27 -10.12 21.61
N SER A 258 25.27 -11.45 21.72
CA SER A 258 25.10 -12.18 22.98
C SER A 258 26.26 -11.99 23.98
N ALA A 259 27.46 -11.69 23.49
CA ALA A 259 28.64 -11.46 24.35
C ALA A 259 28.51 -10.15 25.14
N GLN A 260 27.95 -9.11 24.51
CA GLN A 260 27.65 -7.82 25.13
C GLN A 260 26.35 -7.83 25.94
N ALA A 261 25.44 -8.76 25.65
CA ALA A 261 24.19 -8.92 26.40
C ALA A 261 24.40 -9.43 27.83
N LEU A 262 25.39 -10.30 28.07
CA LEU A 262 25.64 -10.87 29.41
C LEU A 262 26.00 -9.80 30.46
N PRO A 263 26.99 -8.90 30.24
CA PRO A 263 27.26 -7.80 31.16
C PRO A 263 26.05 -6.86 31.34
N ALA A 264 25.31 -6.57 30.26
CA ALA A 264 24.14 -5.69 30.32
C ALA A 264 22.99 -6.28 31.16
N LEU A 265 22.84 -7.61 31.17
CA LEU A 265 21.86 -8.30 32.03
C LEU A 265 22.22 -8.18 33.51
N GLU A 266 23.50 -8.22 33.84
CA GLU A 266 24.01 -8.07 35.21
C GLU A 266 23.93 -6.63 35.71
N ASP A 267 24.31 -5.65 34.89
CA ASP A 267 24.38 -4.25 35.33
C ASP A 267 23.02 -3.53 35.29
N TRP A 268 22.21 -3.80 34.27
CA TRP A 268 21.02 -2.98 33.98
C TRP A 268 19.70 -3.63 34.42
N HIS A 269 19.72 -4.95 34.69
CA HIS A 269 18.58 -5.74 35.19
C HIS A 269 17.28 -5.50 34.42
N PRO A 270 17.18 -5.90 33.13
CA PRO A 270 15.95 -5.72 32.37
C PRO A 270 14.81 -6.62 32.85
N ASP A 271 13.58 -6.16 32.63
CA ASP A 271 12.34 -6.94 32.85
C ASP A 271 12.07 -7.88 31.67
N VAL A 272 12.46 -7.49 30.45
CA VAL A 272 12.26 -8.28 29.22
C VAL A 272 13.55 -8.30 28.40
N LEU A 273 13.91 -9.49 27.91
CA LEU A 273 14.98 -9.68 26.92
C LEU A 273 14.37 -10.00 25.56
N LEU A 274 14.70 -9.21 24.55
CA LEU A 274 14.39 -9.47 23.14
C LEU A 274 15.67 -9.91 22.45
N SER A 275 15.68 -11.11 21.87
CA SER A 275 16.83 -11.64 21.13
C SER A 275 16.36 -12.13 19.77
N ASP A 276 17.14 -11.86 18.72
CA ASP A 276 16.96 -12.54 17.45
C ASP A 276 17.26 -14.05 17.59
N ALA A 277 16.56 -14.87 16.81
CA ALA A 277 16.64 -16.33 16.87
C ALA A 277 17.04 -16.90 15.51
N GLY A 278 18.33 -16.81 15.18
CA GLY A 278 18.93 -17.61 14.11
C GLY A 278 19.32 -19.00 14.63
N VAL A 279 18.89 -20.08 13.98
CA VAL A 279 19.37 -21.46 14.28
C VAL A 279 19.56 -22.25 12.96
N PRO A 280 20.55 -23.16 12.85
CA PRO A 280 21.16 -23.96 13.92
C PRO A 280 22.66 -23.72 14.14
N GLY A 281 23.08 -23.63 15.41
CA GLY A 281 24.49 -23.50 15.75
C GLY A 281 24.73 -23.01 17.17
N GLU A 282 24.64 -21.70 17.43
CA GLU A 282 25.31 -21.19 18.64
C GLU A 282 24.75 -19.93 19.35
N ASP A 283 23.89 -19.06 18.79
CA ASP A 283 23.81 -17.70 19.40
C ASP A 283 22.66 -17.32 20.36
N GLY A 284 21.49 -17.98 20.34
CA GLY A 284 20.40 -17.68 21.30
C GLY A 284 20.43 -18.52 22.60
N TYR A 285 20.95 -19.74 22.51
CA TYR A 285 20.96 -20.69 23.63
C TYR A 285 22.06 -20.42 24.66
N VAL A 286 23.14 -19.71 24.27
CA VAL A 286 24.26 -19.38 25.17
C VAL A 286 23.84 -18.38 26.24
N LEU A 287 23.02 -17.37 25.89
CA LEU A 287 22.44 -16.43 26.87
C LEU A 287 21.52 -17.10 27.89
N LEU A 288 20.76 -18.10 27.45
CA LEU A 288 19.84 -18.87 28.30
C LEU A 288 20.59 -19.87 29.21
N ARG A 289 21.77 -20.36 28.78
CA ARG A 289 22.59 -21.33 29.55
C ARG A 289 23.67 -20.69 30.43
N ALA A 290 24.14 -19.49 30.12
CA ALA A 290 25.25 -18.84 30.83
C ALA A 290 24.81 -18.09 32.11
N ARG A 291 23.52 -18.11 32.48
CA ARG A 291 23.01 -17.35 33.63
C ARG A 291 23.23 -18.06 34.96
N PRO A 292 23.73 -17.35 36.00
CA PRO A 292 23.63 -17.80 37.38
C PRO A 292 22.17 -17.91 37.83
N ALA A 293 21.84 -18.93 38.62
CA ALA A 293 20.50 -19.28 39.10
C ALA A 293 19.78 -18.22 39.99
N ALA A 294 20.29 -16.99 40.06
CA ALA A 294 19.86 -15.95 41.01
C ALA A 294 18.91 -14.88 40.41
N HIS A 295 18.69 -14.85 39.09
CA HIS A 295 17.80 -13.85 38.48
C HIS A 295 16.33 -14.28 38.59
N ARG A 296 15.70 -13.94 39.72
CA ARG A 296 14.24 -13.98 39.89
C ARG A 296 13.58 -12.99 38.92
N GLY A 297 13.08 -13.46 37.77
CA GLY A 297 12.19 -12.64 36.94
C GLY A 297 12.02 -13.06 35.48
N ILE A 298 13.02 -13.71 34.88
CA ILE A 298 12.93 -14.15 33.48
C ILE A 298 13.04 -15.67 33.43
N ALA A 299 11.96 -16.34 33.02
CA ALA A 299 11.90 -17.79 32.93
C ALA A 299 12.87 -18.32 31.86
N PRO A 300 13.47 -19.51 32.05
CA PRO A 300 14.29 -20.12 31.01
C PRO A 300 13.41 -20.56 29.83
N GLY A 301 13.68 -20.04 28.64
CA GLY A 301 12.97 -20.37 27.40
C GLY A 301 12.66 -19.13 26.56
N TYR A 302 11.87 -19.33 25.50
CA TYR A 302 11.25 -18.23 24.76
C TYR A 302 9.79 -18.13 25.19
N ASP A 303 9.41 -17.04 25.87
CA ASP A 303 8.02 -16.82 26.29
C ASP A 303 7.13 -16.34 25.13
N ALA A 304 7.73 -15.81 24.06
CA ALA A 304 7.05 -15.40 22.83
C ALA A 304 8.02 -15.36 21.63
N GLN A 305 7.50 -15.55 20.42
CA GLN A 305 8.24 -15.43 19.17
C GLN A 305 7.56 -14.42 18.24
N LEU A 306 8.35 -13.58 17.58
CA LEU A 306 7.90 -12.64 16.56
C LEU A 306 8.56 -13.00 15.22
N ALA A 307 7.77 -13.02 14.15
CA ALA A 307 8.30 -13.22 12.81
C ALA A 307 8.96 -11.92 12.32
N LYS A 308 10.08 -12.03 11.60
CA LYS A 308 10.66 -10.91 10.85
C LYS A 308 9.88 -10.71 9.52
N PRO A 309 9.63 -9.46 9.07
CA PRO A 309 9.97 -8.20 9.72
C PRO A 309 9.11 -7.97 10.98
N VAL A 310 9.75 -7.46 12.04
CA VAL A 310 9.07 -7.25 13.33
C VAL A 310 8.09 -6.09 13.19
N GLU A 311 6.79 -6.39 13.24
CA GLU A 311 5.73 -5.39 13.22
C GLU A 311 5.67 -4.62 14.55
N PRO A 312 5.74 -3.26 14.55
CA PRO A 312 5.78 -2.45 15.76
C PRO A 312 4.63 -2.70 16.75
N VAL A 313 3.41 -2.90 16.24
CA VAL A 313 2.23 -3.15 17.08
C VAL A 313 2.32 -4.53 17.74
N ALA A 314 2.78 -5.55 17.01
CA ALA A 314 2.93 -6.91 17.51
C ALA A 314 4.02 -6.99 18.59
N LEU A 315 5.12 -6.26 18.40
CA LEU A 315 6.18 -6.11 19.40
C LEU A 315 5.64 -5.55 20.71
N LEU A 316 4.95 -4.40 20.65
CA LEU A 316 4.42 -3.73 21.83
C LEU A 316 3.38 -4.57 22.56
N ALA A 317 2.47 -5.21 21.83
CA ALA A 317 1.47 -6.11 22.42
C ALA A 317 2.11 -7.30 23.12
N THR A 318 3.17 -7.86 22.54
CA THR A 318 3.90 -9.01 23.10
C THR A 318 4.62 -8.62 24.39
N VAL A 319 5.38 -7.52 24.38
CA VAL A 319 6.08 -7.02 25.58
C VAL A 319 5.08 -6.67 26.69
N ALA A 320 3.97 -6.00 26.35
CA ALA A 320 2.94 -5.65 27.33
C ALA A 320 2.30 -6.88 27.98
N ARG A 321 2.07 -7.96 27.21
CA ARG A 321 1.53 -9.22 27.73
C ARG A 321 2.49 -9.92 28.69
N LEU A 322 3.80 -9.91 28.40
CA LEU A 322 4.81 -10.58 29.21
C LEU A 322 5.02 -9.91 30.58
N VAL A 323 4.80 -8.60 30.66
CA VAL A 323 5.03 -7.83 31.90
C VAL A 323 3.77 -7.70 32.76
N GLN A 324 2.60 -8.14 32.27
CA GLN A 324 1.38 -8.19 33.09
C GLN A 324 1.42 -9.39 34.05
N PRO A 325 1.18 -9.18 35.36
CA PRO A 325 1.12 -10.29 36.31
C PRO A 325 -0.05 -11.21 35.96
N ALA A 326 0.19 -12.53 35.95
CA ALA A 326 -0.86 -13.52 35.84
C ALA A 326 -1.89 -13.26 36.95
N ALA A 327 -3.15 -13.01 36.57
CA ALA A 327 -4.25 -12.85 37.51
C ALA A 327 -4.35 -14.13 38.36
N ALA A 328 -4.09 -14.00 39.66
CA ALA A 328 -4.28 -15.04 40.67
C ALA A 328 -5.75 -15.20 41.03
#